data_AF-A0AA50ZIP3-F1
#
_entry.id   AF-A0AA50ZIP3-F1
#
_cell.length_a   1.000
_cell.length_b   1.000
_cell.length_c   1.000
_cell.angle_alpha   90.00
_cell.angle_beta   90.00
_cell.angle_gamma   90.00
#
_symmetry.space_group_name_H-M   'P 1'
#
loop_
_entity.id
_entity.type
_entity.pdbx_description
1 polymer ?
#
loop_
_entity_poly.entity_id
_entity_poly.type
_entity_poly.pdbx_seq_one_letter_code
_entity_poly.pdbx_strand_id
1 'polypeptide(L)'
;DRSRKVSFVGTAQYVSPELLQNRVDTRASDLWALGCIIYQMVSGLPPFRASNDFLTFQKILKTEYEFPEGFPSDAKDLVEKLLVLDHNKRLGASDEGDTYESIRKHPFFDGIDWDNVFEQTPPTISPYLPGGTFEEEYTVPDHLEPG
;
A
#
# COMPACT_ATOMS: atom_id res chain seq x y z
N ASP A 1 2.24 -34.94 20.44
CA ASP A 1 3.07 -33.99 19.69
C ASP A 1 2.16 -32.92 19.07
N ARG A 2 2.06 -31.75 19.71
CA ARG A 2 1.09 -30.71 19.34
C ARG A 2 1.83 -29.71 18.47
N SER A 3 1.75 -29.88 17.15
CA SER A 3 2.17 -28.88 16.18
C SER A 3 1.55 -27.54 16.57
N ARG A 4 2.38 -26.59 17.01
CA ARG A 4 1.93 -25.22 17.22
C ARG A 4 1.53 -24.70 15.85
N LYS A 5 0.22 -24.56 15.61
CA LYS A 5 -0.27 -23.77 14.49
C LYS A 5 0.25 -22.35 14.72
N VAL A 6 1.28 -21.96 13.98
CA VAL A 6 1.73 -20.58 13.88
C VAL A 6 0.67 -19.88 13.03
N SER A 7 -0.45 -19.47 13.64
CA SER A 7 -1.42 -18.63 12.95
C SER A 7 -0.77 -17.26 12.82
N PHE A 8 -0.37 -16.92 11.59
CA PHE A 8 -0.02 -15.55 11.26
C PHE A 8 -1.27 -14.70 11.48
N VAL A 9 -1.16 -13.67 12.32
CA VAL A 9 -2.25 -12.71 12.58
C VAL A 9 -1.81 -11.41 11.93
N GLY A 10 -2.32 -11.16 10.73
CA GLY A 10 -2.02 -9.98 9.91
C GLY A 10 -2.65 -10.13 8.54
N THR A 11 -2.86 -9.01 7.84
CA THR A 11 -3.38 -9.06 6.48
C THR A 11 -2.27 -9.51 5.53
N ALA A 12 -2.32 -10.77 5.09
CA ALA A 12 -1.28 -11.45 4.32
C ALA A 12 -0.77 -10.67 3.08
N GLN A 13 -1.60 -9.78 2.54
CA GLN A 13 -1.36 -9.03 1.30
C GLN A 13 -0.31 -7.91 1.41
N TYR A 14 0.00 -7.45 2.63
CA TYR A 14 0.93 -6.33 2.87
C TYR A 14 2.25 -6.77 3.50
N VAL A 15 2.42 -8.07 3.73
CA VAL A 15 3.59 -8.62 4.42
C VAL A 15 4.81 -8.56 3.50
N SER A 16 5.94 -8.11 4.04
CA SER A 16 7.20 -8.04 3.30
C SER A 16 7.88 -9.41 3.15
N PRO A 17 8.66 -9.65 2.08
CA PRO A 17 9.36 -10.92 1.86
C PRO A 17 10.29 -11.32 3.02
N GLU A 18 11.01 -10.38 3.62
CA GLU A 18 11.93 -10.62 4.73
C GLU A 18 11.21 -11.05 6.02
N LEU A 19 10.00 -10.52 6.26
CA LEU A 19 9.19 -10.93 7.40
C LEU A 19 8.65 -12.35 7.21
N LEU A 20 8.35 -12.76 5.97
CA LEU A 20 7.95 -14.13 5.64
C LEU A 20 9.11 -15.13 5.77
N GLN A 21 10.30 -14.78 5.25
CA GLN A 21 11.46 -15.68 5.20
C GLN A 21 12.17 -15.80 6.55
N ASN A 22 12.51 -14.66 7.15
CA ASN A 22 13.44 -14.61 8.28
C ASN A 22 12.75 -14.19 9.59
N ARG A 23 11.45 -13.85 9.55
CA ARG A 23 10.71 -13.27 10.69
C ARG A 23 11.39 -12.01 11.24
N VAL A 24 12.12 -11.30 10.37
CA VAL A 24 12.77 -10.04 10.71
C VAL A 24 11.88 -8.92 10.20
N ASP A 25 11.54 -8.03 11.12
CA ASP A 25 10.90 -6.77 10.76
C ASP A 25 11.95 -5.67 10.70
N THR A 26 11.88 -4.82 9.67
CA THR A 26 12.82 -3.73 9.43
C THR A 26 12.04 -2.47 9.10
N ARG A 27 12.67 -1.29 9.21
CA ARG A 27 12.06 -0.04 8.71
C ARG A 27 11.68 -0.12 7.23
N ALA A 28 12.41 -0.93 6.45
CA ALA A 28 12.12 -1.16 5.05
C ALA A 28 10.87 -2.03 4.82
N SER A 29 10.37 -2.77 5.82
CA SER A 29 9.07 -3.47 5.75
C SER A 29 7.93 -2.50 5.52
N ASP A 30 7.95 -1.34 6.18
CA ASP A 30 6.93 -0.29 6.01
C ASP A 30 6.95 0.29 4.59
N LEU A 31 8.13 0.38 3.97
CA LEU A 31 8.28 0.82 2.58
C LEU A 31 7.63 -0.16 1.59
N TRP A 32 7.73 -1.47 1.87
CA TRP A 32 7.01 -2.48 1.10
C TRP A 32 5.50 -2.34 1.25
N ALA A 33 5.02 -2.20 2.50
CA ALA A 33 3.60 -2.00 2.77
C ALA A 33 3.07 -0.73 2.08
N LEU A 34 3.84 0.36 2.09
CA LEU A 34 3.52 1.59 1.35
C LEU A 34 3.36 1.32 -0.16
N GLY A 35 4.28 0.58 -0.77
CA GLY A 35 4.17 0.19 -2.18
C GLY A 35 2.89 -0.60 -2.47
N CYS A 36 2.53 -1.55 -1.59
CA CYS A 36 1.28 -2.30 -1.71
C CYS A 36 0.04 -1.40 -1.59
N ILE A 37 0.05 -0.43 -0.67
CA ILE A 37 -1.07 0.49 -0.45
C ILE A 37 -1.23 1.46 -1.63
N ILE A 38 -0.14 2.02 -2.16
CA ILE A 38 -0.18 2.88 -3.35
C ILE A 38 -0.74 2.11 -4.54
N TYR A 39 -0.25 0.89 -4.79
CA TYR A 39 -0.79 0.03 -5.84
C TYR A 39 -2.30 -0.22 -5.65
N GLN A 40 -2.72 -0.51 -4.42
CA GLN A 40 -4.11 -0.79 -4.04
C GLN A 40 -5.03 0.42 -4.20
N MET A 41 -4.57 1.62 -3.88
CA MET A 41 -5.32 2.87 -4.06
C MET A 41 -5.56 3.19 -5.54
N VAL A 42 -4.57 2.89 -6.40
CA VAL A 42 -4.64 3.20 -7.84
C VAL A 42 -5.41 2.13 -8.61
N SER A 43 -5.17 0.84 -8.33
CA SER A 43 -5.77 -0.27 -9.09
C SER A 43 -7.07 -0.83 -8.49
N GLY A 44 -7.40 -0.46 -7.24
CA GLY A 44 -8.54 -1.01 -6.51
C GLY A 44 -8.32 -2.43 -5.97
N LEU A 45 -7.18 -3.08 -6.24
CA LEU A 45 -6.83 -4.41 -5.72
C LEU A 45 -5.37 -4.45 -5.21
N PRO A 46 -4.99 -5.36 -4.29
CA PRO A 46 -3.63 -5.40 -3.79
C PRO A 46 -2.74 -6.12 -4.82
N PRO A 47 -1.44 -5.79 -4.90
CA PRO A 47 -0.55 -6.37 -5.93
C PRO A 47 -0.41 -7.88 -5.76
N PHE A 48 -0.34 -8.34 -4.51
CA PHE A 48 -0.24 -9.76 -4.17
C PHE A 48 -1.58 -10.28 -3.66
N ARG A 49 -2.31 -10.95 -4.54
CA ARG A 49 -3.55 -11.65 -4.21
C ARG A 49 -3.60 -13.02 -4.86
N ALA A 50 -4.05 -14.00 -4.10
CA ALA A 50 -4.35 -15.34 -4.58
C ALA A 50 -5.56 -15.92 -3.82
N SER A 51 -5.91 -17.18 -4.11
CA SER A 51 -7.06 -17.87 -3.51
C SER A 51 -6.87 -18.24 -2.03
N ASN A 52 -5.64 -18.23 -1.53
CA ASN A 52 -5.31 -18.44 -0.12
C ASN A 52 -3.98 -17.78 0.24
N ASP A 53 -3.71 -17.65 1.54
CA ASP A 53 -2.52 -16.97 2.06
C ASP A 53 -1.21 -17.62 1.62
N PHE A 54 -1.17 -18.95 1.52
CA PHE A 54 0.05 -19.66 1.08
C PHE A 54 0.45 -19.23 -0.35
N LEU A 55 -0.52 -19.17 -1.27
CA LEU A 55 -0.27 -18.71 -2.64
C LEU A 55 0.06 -17.22 -2.68
N THR A 56 -0.56 -16.40 -1.83
CA THR A 56 -0.22 -14.97 -1.69
C THR A 56 1.23 -14.80 -1.24
N PHE A 57 1.67 -15.59 -0.25
CA PHE A 57 3.07 -15.61 0.21
C PHE A 57 4.02 -16.04 -0.91
N GLN A 58 3.67 -17.05 -1.71
CA GLN A 58 4.48 -17.45 -2.86
C GLN A 58 4.65 -16.31 -3.87
N LYS A 59 3.58 -15.54 -4.15
CA LYS A 59 3.66 -14.36 -5.01
C LYS A 59 4.55 -13.27 -4.42
N ILE A 60 4.42 -12.97 -3.12
CA ILE A 60 5.26 -11.99 -2.41
C ILE A 60 6.75 -12.37 -2.53
N LEU A 61 7.09 -13.63 -2.23
CA LEU A 61 8.46 -14.13 -2.27
C LEU A 61 9.09 -14.13 -3.66
N LYS A 62 8.27 -14.15 -4.71
CA LYS A 62 8.70 -14.03 -6.11
C LYS A 62 8.55 -12.62 -6.68
N THR A 63 7.94 -11.71 -5.92
CA THR A 63 7.54 -10.37 -6.40
C THR A 63 6.71 -10.46 -7.69
N GLU A 64 5.74 -11.37 -7.69
CA GLU A 64 4.89 -11.67 -8.85
C GLU A 64 3.57 -10.87 -8.77
N TYR A 65 3.52 -9.76 -9.52
CA TYR A 65 2.35 -8.90 -9.70
C TYR A 65 2.41 -8.23 -11.09
N GLU A 66 1.28 -7.75 -11.59
CA GLU A 66 1.17 -7.08 -12.90
C GLU A 66 0.36 -5.81 -12.74
N PHE A 67 0.71 -4.75 -13.48
CA PHE A 67 -0.05 -3.51 -13.47
C PHE A 67 -1.24 -3.60 -14.44
N PRO A 68 -2.44 -3.14 -14.06
CA PRO A 68 -3.57 -3.06 -14.98
C PRO A 68 -3.31 -2.02 -16.09
N GLU A 69 -4.08 -2.11 -17.17
CA GLU A 69 -4.05 -1.11 -18.24
C GLU A 69 -4.42 0.28 -17.71
N GLY A 70 -3.70 1.31 -18.16
CA GLY A 70 -3.93 2.69 -17.75
C GLY A 70 -3.34 3.06 -16.37
N PHE A 71 -2.56 2.18 -15.73
CA PHE A 71 -1.87 2.52 -14.49
C PHE A 71 -0.90 3.71 -14.72
N PRO A 72 -1.01 4.82 -13.94
CA PRO A 72 -0.17 6.01 -14.13
C PRO A 72 1.32 5.70 -14.06
N SER A 73 2.11 6.28 -14.97
CA SER A 73 3.55 6.01 -15.09
C SER A 73 4.32 6.31 -13.80
N ASP A 74 4.02 7.42 -13.14
CA ASP A 74 4.77 7.88 -11.97
C ASP A 74 4.43 7.03 -10.74
N ALA A 75 3.17 6.59 -10.64
CA ALA A 75 2.74 5.63 -9.63
C ALA A 75 3.40 4.27 -9.86
N LYS A 76 3.48 3.82 -11.12
CA LYS A 76 4.11 2.55 -11.50
C LYS A 76 5.57 2.55 -11.10
N ASP A 77 6.31 3.59 -11.48
CA ASP A 77 7.72 3.77 -11.17
C ASP A 77 7.98 3.79 -9.65
N LEU A 78 7.13 4.46 -8.88
CA LEU A 78 7.23 4.47 -7.41
C LEU A 78 7.00 3.06 -6.82
N VAL A 79 5.95 2.37 -7.26
CA VAL A 79 5.62 1.02 -6.78
C VAL A 79 6.75 0.04 -7.12
N GLU A 80 7.30 0.08 -8.34
CA GLU A 80 8.42 -0.78 -8.75
C GLU A 80 9.67 -0.56 -7.89
N LYS A 81 9.94 0.69 -7.47
CA LYS A 81 11.06 1.04 -6.58
C LYS A 81 10.84 0.68 -5.11
N LEU A 82 9.59 0.54 -4.67
CA LEU A 82 9.23 0.14 -3.29
C LEU A 82 9.10 -1.38 -3.16
N LEU A 83 8.51 -2.06 -4.15
CA LEU A 83 8.30 -3.51 -4.18
C LEU A 83 9.54 -4.27 -4.69
N VAL A 84 10.68 -4.02 -4.05
CA VAL A 84 11.96 -4.68 -4.33
C VAL A 84 12.23 -5.77 -3.29
N LEU A 85 12.66 -6.96 -3.74
CA LEU A 85 12.97 -8.11 -2.86
C LEU A 85 14.04 -7.78 -1.81
N ASP A 86 15.14 -7.16 -2.24
CA ASP A 86 16.20 -6.73 -1.36
C ASP A 86 15.76 -5.46 -0.63
N HIS A 87 15.44 -5.61 0.66
CA HIS A 87 14.91 -4.54 1.49
C HIS A 87 15.87 -3.33 1.59
N ASN A 88 17.18 -3.51 1.39
CA ASN A 88 18.15 -2.40 1.42
C ASN A 88 18.16 -1.58 0.12
N LYS A 89 17.57 -2.11 -0.96
CA LYS A 89 17.50 -1.47 -2.28
C LYS A 89 16.17 -0.77 -2.54
N ARG A 90 15.21 -0.86 -1.61
CA ARG A 90 13.94 -0.14 -1.71
C ARG A 90 14.21 1.37 -1.65
N LEU A 91 13.48 2.15 -2.44
CA LEU A 91 13.50 3.61 -2.34
C LEU A 91 13.16 4.03 -0.91
N GLY A 92 13.96 4.92 -0.32
CA GLY A 92 13.84 5.33 1.08
C GLY A 92 14.61 4.47 2.09
N ALA A 93 15.08 3.27 1.72
CA ALA A 93 15.78 2.39 2.67
C ALA A 93 17.19 2.90 3.05
N SER A 94 17.81 3.69 2.17
CA SER A 94 19.14 4.29 2.37
C SER A 94 19.08 5.77 2.75
N ASP A 95 17.89 6.33 2.96
CA ASP A 95 17.76 7.74 3.32
C ASP A 95 18.29 7.96 4.74
N GLU A 96 19.05 9.03 4.93
CA GLU A 96 19.56 9.42 6.24
C GLU A 96 18.48 10.17 7.03
N GLY A 97 18.29 9.80 8.29
CA GLY A 97 17.25 10.37 9.16
C GLY A 97 15.86 9.76 8.92
N ASP A 98 14.83 10.41 9.45
CA ASP A 98 13.45 9.92 9.42
C ASP A 98 12.56 10.70 8.42
N THR A 99 13.16 11.38 7.44
CA THR A 99 12.45 12.26 6.49
C THR A 99 12.09 11.58 5.17
N TYR A 100 12.71 10.46 4.79
CA TYR A 100 12.42 9.74 3.53
C TYR A 100 12.49 10.66 2.28
N GLU A 101 13.53 11.48 2.19
CA GLU A 101 13.75 12.47 1.13
C GLU A 101 13.60 11.91 -0.29
N SER A 102 14.09 10.69 -0.53
CA SER A 102 14.03 10.07 -1.86
C SER A 102 12.60 9.72 -2.28
N ILE A 103 11.73 9.38 -1.31
CA ILE A 103 10.31 9.14 -1.53
C ILE A 103 9.59 10.48 -1.74
N ARG A 104 9.83 11.47 -0.88
CA ARG A 104 9.19 12.80 -0.96
C ARG A 104 9.47 13.54 -2.27
N LYS A 105 10.66 13.35 -2.84
CA LYS A 105 11.10 13.94 -4.12
C LYS A 105 10.65 13.14 -5.36
N HIS A 106 9.96 12.01 -5.17
CA HIS A 106 9.50 11.21 -6.30
C HIS A 106 8.47 11.99 -7.13
N PRO A 107 8.49 11.91 -8.48
CA PRO A 107 7.51 12.60 -9.35
C PRO A 107 6.04 12.33 -9.01
N PHE A 108 5.76 11.15 -8.44
CA PHE A 108 4.42 10.80 -7.94
C PHE A 108 3.88 11.81 -6.89
N PHE A 109 4.76 12.44 -6.12
CA PHE A 109 4.42 13.45 -5.11
C PHE A 109 4.77 14.87 -5.55
N ASP A 110 4.91 15.12 -6.86
CA ASP A 110 5.17 16.46 -7.37
C ASP A 110 4.05 17.44 -6.95
N GLY A 111 4.44 18.65 -6.55
CA GLY A 111 3.54 19.68 -6.04
C GLY A 111 3.07 19.53 -4.58
N ILE A 112 3.49 18.49 -3.86
CA ILE A 112 3.17 18.36 -2.43
C ILE A 112 4.09 19.25 -1.58
N ASP A 113 3.50 20.17 -0.82
CA ASP A 113 4.20 20.90 0.23
C ASP A 113 4.25 20.06 1.52
N TRP A 114 5.37 19.36 1.69
CA TRP A 114 5.61 18.46 2.83
C TRP A 114 5.79 19.18 4.17
N ASP A 115 6.18 20.46 4.17
CA ASP A 115 6.40 21.22 5.40
C ASP A 115 5.08 21.67 6.01
N ASN A 116 4.09 21.98 5.16
CA ASN A 116 2.77 22.46 5.60
C ASN A 116 1.64 21.46 5.34
N VAL A 117 1.94 20.18 5.06
CA VAL A 117 0.94 19.15 4.69
C VAL A 117 -0.19 19.01 5.74
N PHE A 118 0.11 19.19 7.02
CA PHE A 118 -0.86 19.13 8.12
C PHE A 118 -1.78 20.35 8.22
N GLU A 119 -1.39 21.47 7.59
CA GLU A 119 -2.15 22.72 7.57
C GLU A 119 -2.99 22.87 6.30
N GLN A 120 -2.74 22.02 5.29
CA GLN A 120 -3.49 22.04 4.04
C GLN A 120 -4.93 21.57 4.25
N THR A 121 -5.84 22.15 3.45
CA THR A 121 -7.23 21.67 3.41
C THR A 121 -7.24 20.27 2.80
N PRO A 122 -7.80 19.26 3.48
CA PRO A 122 -7.84 17.91 2.94
C PRO A 122 -8.67 17.87 1.66
N PRO A 123 -8.31 17.01 0.69
CA PRO A 123 -9.10 16.84 -0.52
C PRO A 123 -10.50 16.32 -0.16
N THR A 124 -11.52 16.76 -0.90
CA THR A 124 -12.89 16.30 -0.71
C THR A 124 -12.98 14.81 -1.06
N ILE A 125 -13.39 13.99 -0.09
CA ILE A 125 -13.69 12.58 -0.32
C ILE A 125 -15.12 12.49 -0.84
N SER A 126 -15.29 12.34 -2.15
CA SER A 126 -16.60 12.04 -2.72
C SER A 126 -16.90 10.55 -2.57
N PRO A 127 -18.15 10.16 -2.22
CA PRO A 127 -18.55 8.76 -2.25
C PRO A 127 -18.34 8.21 -3.66
N TYR A 128 -17.86 6.97 -3.74
CA TYR A 128 -17.75 6.26 -5.01
C TYR A 128 -19.15 6.13 -5.61
N LEU A 129 -19.45 6.92 -6.64
CA LEU A 129 -20.64 6.77 -7.46
C LEU A 129 -20.29 5.75 -8.56
N PRO A 130 -20.72 4.48 -8.47
CA PRO A 130 -20.59 3.57 -9.60
C PRO A 130 -21.30 4.23 -10.78
N GLY A 131 -20.61 4.35 -11.92
CA GLY A 131 -21.08 5.12 -13.07
C GLY A 131 -22.54 4.82 -13.41
N GLY A 132 -23.43 5.74 -13.06
CA GLY A 132 -24.86 5.54 -13.26
C GLY A 132 -25.84 6.24 -12.33
N THR A 133 -25.48 7.18 -11.44
CA THR A 133 -26.47 8.10 -10.81
C THR A 133 -25.79 9.41 -10.39
N PHE A 134 -25.70 10.35 -11.33
CA PHE A 134 -25.49 11.76 -10.99
C PHE A 134 -26.84 12.33 -10.58
N GLU A 135 -27.25 12.13 -9.32
CA GLU A 135 -28.33 12.84 -8.60
C GLU A 135 -28.82 11.94 -7.46
N GLU A 136 -28.05 11.84 -6.37
CA GLU A 136 -28.63 11.61 -5.05
C GLU A 136 -27.55 11.98 -4.01
N GLU A 137 -27.76 13.13 -3.37
CA GLU A 137 -26.91 13.63 -2.30
C GLU A 137 -27.08 12.70 -1.10
N TYR A 138 -26.05 11.90 -0.79
CA TYR A 138 -26.09 10.94 0.31
C TYR A 138 -26.25 11.67 1.64
N THR A 139 -27.43 11.56 2.26
CA THR A 139 -27.73 12.12 3.59
C THR A 139 -27.62 11.02 4.64
N VAL A 140 -26.78 11.22 5.65
CA VAL A 140 -26.66 10.30 6.78
C VAL A 140 -27.94 10.39 7.61
N PRO A 141 -28.68 9.29 7.85
CA PRO A 141 -29.89 9.34 8.65
C PRO A 141 -29.57 9.53 10.14
N ASP A 142 -30.26 10.47 10.80
CA ASP A 142 -30.04 10.87 12.21
C ASP A 142 -30.27 9.75 13.26
N HIS A 143 -30.74 8.57 12.86
CA HIS A 143 -31.21 7.50 13.75
C HIS A 143 -30.31 6.27 13.77
N LEU A 144 -29.01 6.43 13.49
CA LEU A 144 -28.05 5.36 13.76
C LEU A 144 -27.84 5.23 15.27
N GLU A 145 -28.40 4.18 15.88
CA GLU A 145 -28.04 3.82 17.26
C GLU A 145 -26.59 3.30 17.29
N PRO A 146 -25.75 3.77 18.23
CA PRO A 146 -24.41 3.24 18.41
C PRO A 146 -24.47 1.77 18.87
N GLY A 147 -23.84 0.88 18.10
CA GLY A 147 -23.59 -0.52 18.49
C GLY A 147 -22.34 -0.67 19.35
#